data_AF-A0A2N5Z388-F1
#
_entry.id   AF-A0A2N5Z388-F1
#
_cell.length_a   1.000
_cell.length_b   1.000
_cell.length_c   1.000
_cell.angle_alpha   90.00
_cell.angle_beta   90.00
_cell.angle_gamma   90.00
#
_symmetry.space_group_name_H-M   'P 1'
#
loop_
_entity.id
_entity.type
_entity.pdbx_description
1 polymer ?
#
loop_
_entity_poly.entity_id
_entity_poly.type
_entity_poly.pdbx_seq_one_letter_code
_entity_poly.pdbx_strand_id
1 'polypeptide(L)'
;MKQTFFYVTILIAVCFFTSPTKAQKIDLEKTYEITGKSKRGELLSVERNDAGDYILTYSTKIVNKLKEVKFKFQVYTFDKDFNFKNMEEKEVSLDKYREKTKGRYKGETYHVDGNVVAGFPGTALKLKKKRTTYKWSWYYQDYTSSTEILEKVKPRTEDGDKYIVKFCQNPPQDIALPSVATAFEDNVNGDLYFLAGIRNGKIMSKDFDVNEEHTDLHLIKFNKDLDMVGDLPIKF
;
A
#
# COMPACT_ATOMS: atom_id res chain seq x y z
N MET A 1 31.40 -34.03 36.43
CA MET A 1 30.25 -33.21 35.97
C MET A 1 30.43 -32.49 34.63
N LYS A 2 31.64 -32.29 34.09
CA LYS A 2 31.84 -31.58 32.80
C LYS A 2 31.72 -32.44 31.54
N GLN A 3 31.91 -33.77 31.61
CA GLN A 3 31.85 -34.65 30.43
C GLN A 3 30.42 -35.05 30.04
N THR A 4 29.50 -35.21 31.00
CA THR A 4 28.09 -35.55 30.71
C THR A 4 27.34 -34.41 30.02
N PHE A 5 27.70 -33.15 30.28
CA PHE A 5 27.13 -31.99 29.60
C PHE A 5 27.53 -31.89 28.12
N PHE A 6 28.69 -32.45 27.73
CA PHE A 6 29.17 -32.37 26.35
C PHE A 6 28.44 -33.35 25.42
N TYR A 7 28.10 -34.54 25.92
CA TYR A 7 27.35 -35.55 25.16
C TYR A 7 25.87 -35.19 24.98
N VAL A 8 25.25 -34.53 25.96
CA VAL A 8 23.84 -34.09 25.84
C VAL A 8 23.69 -33.01 24.76
N THR A 9 24.67 -32.12 24.62
CA THR A 9 24.66 -31.09 23.56
C THR A 9 24.87 -31.67 22.17
N ILE A 10 25.69 -32.72 22.01
CA ILE A 10 25.89 -33.42 20.73
C ILE A 10 24.65 -34.24 20.34
N LEU A 11 23.95 -34.84 21.32
CA LEU A 11 22.75 -35.64 21.04
C LEU A 11 21.56 -34.77 20.57
N ILE A 12 21.41 -33.56 21.12
CA ILE A 12 20.35 -32.62 20.71
C ILE A 12 20.63 -32.02 19.31
N ALA A 13 21.91 -31.81 18.96
CA ALA A 13 22.28 -31.28 17.65
C ALA A 13 22.03 -32.26 16.49
N VAL A 14 22.03 -33.58 16.72
CA VAL A 14 21.80 -34.59 15.69
C VAL A 14 20.30 -34.80 15.39
N CYS A 15 19.41 -34.45 16.33
CA CYS A 15 17.96 -34.61 16.15
C CYS A 15 17.29 -33.53 15.29
N PHE A 16 17.99 -32.45 14.91
CA PHE A 16 17.42 -31.36 14.10
C PHE A 16 17.68 -31.47 12.59
N PHE A 17 18.41 -32.49 12.10
CA PHE A 17 18.86 -32.54 10.70
C PHE A 17 18.09 -33.46 9.74
N THR A 18 17.00 -34.10 10.17
CA THR A 18 16.29 -35.04 9.28
C THR A 18 14.77 -34.86 9.33
N SER A 19 14.31 -33.63 9.11
CA SER A 19 12.99 -33.49 8.48
C SER A 19 13.20 -33.76 6.99
N PRO A 20 12.70 -34.88 6.42
CA PRO A 20 12.65 -35.01 4.97
C PRO A 20 11.72 -33.89 4.49
N THR A 21 12.31 -32.86 3.92
CA THR A 21 11.60 -31.90 3.09
C THR A 21 10.91 -32.72 2.01
N LYS A 22 9.61 -32.97 2.17
CA LYS A 22 8.77 -33.50 1.09
C LYS A 22 8.77 -32.45 0.00
N ALA A 23 9.77 -32.52 -0.87
CA ALA A 23 9.79 -31.74 -2.09
C ALA A 23 8.51 -32.10 -2.84
N GLN A 24 7.70 -31.09 -3.16
CA GLN A 24 6.52 -31.29 -4.00
C GLN A 24 7.00 -31.91 -5.31
N LYS A 25 6.59 -33.14 -5.57
CA LYS A 25 6.88 -33.80 -6.84
C LYS A 25 5.83 -33.30 -7.83
N ILE A 26 6.28 -32.73 -8.94
CA ILE A 26 5.39 -32.33 -10.03
C ILE A 26 5.00 -33.62 -10.74
N ASP A 27 3.73 -34.01 -10.62
CA ASP A 27 3.23 -35.26 -11.21
C ASP A 27 3.00 -35.15 -12.73
N LEU A 28 2.72 -33.93 -13.22
CA LEU A 28 2.45 -33.67 -14.64
C LEU A 28 2.93 -32.27 -15.02
N GLU A 29 3.77 -32.19 -16.06
CA GLU A 29 4.25 -30.95 -16.65
C GLU A 29 4.10 -31.04 -18.17
N LYS A 30 3.54 -29.99 -18.80
CA LYS A 30 3.46 -29.85 -20.25
C LYS A 30 3.81 -28.43 -20.66
N THR A 31 4.45 -28.31 -21.81
CA THR A 31 4.83 -27.03 -22.40
C THR A 31 3.93 -26.72 -23.58
N TYR A 32 3.39 -25.50 -23.61
CA TYR A 32 2.65 -24.98 -24.75
C TYR A 32 3.19 -23.60 -25.14
N GLU A 33 3.42 -23.39 -26.43
CA GLU A 33 3.89 -22.10 -26.92
C GLU A 33 2.72 -21.12 -27.08
N ILE A 34 2.63 -20.17 -26.16
CA ILE A 34 1.69 -19.05 -26.27
C ILE A 34 2.10 -18.09 -27.40
N THR A 35 1.15 -17.29 -27.89
CA THR A 35 1.44 -16.38 -29.00
C THR A 35 2.40 -15.26 -28.59
N GLY A 36 3.07 -14.65 -29.56
CA GLY A 36 3.92 -13.48 -29.31
C GLY A 36 3.18 -12.29 -28.68
N LYS A 37 1.84 -12.19 -28.81
CA LYS A 37 1.05 -11.16 -28.10
C LYS A 37 1.01 -11.49 -26.60
N SER A 38 0.64 -12.71 -26.25
CA SER A 38 0.62 -13.19 -24.86
C SER A 38 2.01 -13.13 -24.21
N LYS A 39 3.08 -13.45 -24.94
CA LYS A 39 4.47 -13.32 -24.43
C LYS A 39 4.84 -11.89 -24.03
N ARG A 40 4.28 -10.87 -24.70
CA ARG A 40 4.48 -9.45 -24.39
C ARG A 40 3.42 -8.89 -23.43
N GLY A 41 2.40 -9.68 -23.14
CA GLY A 41 1.29 -9.31 -22.27
C GLY A 41 1.50 -9.75 -20.83
N GLU A 42 0.44 -9.65 -20.04
CA GLU A 42 0.37 -10.13 -18.66
C GLU A 42 -0.67 -11.26 -18.56
N LEU A 43 -0.37 -12.32 -17.80
CA LEU A 43 -1.35 -13.34 -17.43
C LEU A 43 -2.28 -12.75 -16.37
N LEU A 44 -3.53 -12.45 -16.73
CA LEU A 44 -4.51 -11.80 -15.88
C LEU A 44 -5.18 -12.72 -14.88
N SER A 45 -5.57 -13.91 -15.33
CA SER A 45 -6.25 -14.87 -14.47
C SER A 45 -5.96 -16.30 -14.89
N VAL A 46 -6.00 -17.16 -13.89
CA VAL A 46 -5.99 -18.62 -14.03
C VAL A 46 -7.21 -19.11 -13.28
N GLU A 47 -8.19 -19.60 -14.02
CA GLU A 47 -9.47 -20.03 -13.50
C GLU A 47 -9.73 -21.48 -13.89
N ARG A 48 -10.70 -22.13 -13.24
CA ARG A 48 -11.23 -23.41 -13.70
C ARG A 48 -12.71 -23.26 -14.02
N ASN A 49 -13.15 -23.81 -15.14
CA ASN A 49 -14.58 -23.90 -15.45
C ASN A 49 -15.23 -25.07 -14.70
N ASP A 50 -16.55 -25.20 -14.83
CA ASP A 50 -17.32 -26.29 -14.19
C ASP A 50 -16.90 -27.68 -14.66
N ALA A 51 -16.37 -27.80 -15.89
CA ALA A 51 -15.82 -29.05 -16.41
C ALA A 51 -14.46 -29.40 -15.76
N GLY A 52 -13.83 -28.46 -15.06
CA GLY A 52 -12.51 -28.56 -14.44
C GLY A 52 -11.34 -28.28 -15.38
N ASP A 53 -11.61 -27.72 -16.56
CA ASP A 53 -10.59 -27.24 -17.48
C ASP A 53 -9.97 -25.94 -16.97
N TYR A 54 -8.69 -25.74 -17.23
CA TYR A 54 -7.97 -24.51 -16.90
C TYR A 54 -8.20 -23.44 -17.96
N ILE A 55 -8.54 -22.24 -17.52
CA ILE A 55 -8.73 -21.06 -18.37
C ILE A 55 -7.66 -20.04 -17.99
N LEU A 56 -6.76 -19.75 -18.93
CA LEU A 56 -5.69 -18.77 -18.77
C LEU A 56 -6.01 -17.56 -19.63
N THR A 57 -6.24 -16.41 -18.99
CA THR A 57 -6.51 -15.16 -19.70
C THR A 57 -5.26 -14.30 -19.73
N TYR A 58 -4.73 -14.05 -20.92
CA TYR A 58 -3.65 -13.07 -21.13
C TYR A 58 -4.24 -11.76 -21.63
N SER A 59 -3.64 -10.64 -21.23
CA SER A 59 -3.94 -9.34 -21.84
C SER A 59 -2.72 -8.68 -22.41
N THR A 60 -2.90 -8.04 -23.56
CA THR A 60 -1.86 -7.28 -24.24
C THR A 60 -2.42 -5.91 -24.60
N LYS A 61 -1.74 -4.87 -24.13
CA LYS A 61 -1.97 -3.51 -24.59
C LYS A 61 -1.39 -3.34 -26.00
N ILE A 62 -2.19 -2.82 -26.91
CA ILE A 62 -1.79 -2.45 -28.25
C ILE A 62 -2.01 -0.97 -28.43
N VAL A 63 -0.94 -0.28 -28.81
CA VAL A 63 -0.98 1.12 -29.21
C VAL A 63 -0.81 1.14 -30.73
N ASN A 64 -1.81 1.63 -31.45
CA ASN A 64 -1.71 1.74 -32.90
C ASN A 64 -0.94 3.01 -33.32
N LYS A 65 -0.67 3.18 -34.61
CA LYS A 65 0.03 4.35 -35.16
C LYS A 65 -0.67 5.68 -34.87
N LEU A 66 -1.99 5.65 -34.64
CA LEU A 66 -2.82 6.80 -34.31
C LEU A 66 -2.90 7.06 -32.79
N LYS A 67 -2.07 6.39 -31.98
CA LYS A 67 -2.05 6.45 -30.51
C LYS A 67 -3.34 6.00 -29.84
N GLU A 68 -4.22 5.30 -30.55
CA GLU A 68 -5.37 4.65 -29.93
C GLU A 68 -4.92 3.43 -29.15
N VAL A 69 -5.39 3.33 -27.92
CA VAL A 69 -5.09 2.22 -27.03
C VAL A 69 -6.22 1.20 -27.11
N LYS A 70 -5.86 -0.04 -27.45
CA LYS A 70 -6.74 -1.19 -27.44
C LYS A 70 -6.16 -2.30 -26.58
N PHE A 71 -7.04 -3.06 -25.96
CA PHE A 71 -6.68 -4.22 -25.15
C PHE A 71 -7.12 -5.46 -25.88
N LYS A 72 -6.17 -6.37 -26.11
CA LYS A 72 -6.46 -7.70 -26.62
C LYS A 72 -6.35 -8.70 -25.49
N PHE A 73 -7.38 -9.50 -25.33
CA PHE A 73 -7.43 -10.60 -24.39
C PHE A 73 -7.32 -11.90 -25.18
N GLN A 74 -6.39 -12.78 -24.80
CA GLN A 74 -6.27 -14.12 -25.34
C GLN A 74 -6.57 -15.12 -24.23
N VAL A 75 -7.67 -15.84 -24.38
CA VAL A 75 -8.18 -16.81 -23.41
C VAL A 75 -7.82 -18.19 -23.92
N TYR A 76 -6.94 -18.89 -23.21
CA TYR A 76 -6.51 -20.24 -23.53
C TYR A 76 -7.22 -21.22 -22.62
N THR A 77 -7.81 -22.27 -23.19
CA THR A 77 -8.39 -23.36 -22.42
C THR A 77 -7.51 -24.60 -22.53
N PHE A 78 -7.18 -25.20 -21.39
CA PHE A 78 -6.48 -26.46 -21.28
C PHE A 78 -7.34 -27.46 -20.51
N ASP A 79 -7.32 -28.72 -20.90
CA ASP A 79 -7.98 -29.76 -20.11
C ASP A 79 -7.25 -30.06 -18.79
N LYS A 80 -7.81 -30.97 -18.00
CA LYS A 80 -7.25 -31.42 -16.71
C LYS A 80 -5.84 -32.01 -16.83
N ASP A 81 -5.51 -32.55 -18.01
CA ASP A 81 -4.23 -33.16 -18.34
C ASP A 81 -3.30 -32.16 -19.06
N PHE A 82 -3.60 -30.86 -19.00
CA PHE A 82 -2.87 -29.75 -19.63
C PHE A 82 -2.75 -29.83 -21.17
N ASN A 83 -3.63 -30.56 -21.85
CA ASN A 83 -3.71 -30.48 -23.31
C ASN A 83 -4.47 -29.22 -23.70
N PHE A 84 -3.92 -28.49 -24.68
CA PHE A 84 -4.57 -27.33 -25.25
C PHE A 84 -5.87 -27.72 -25.97
N LYS A 85 -6.97 -27.06 -25.61
CA LYS A 85 -8.29 -27.24 -26.22
C LYS A 85 -8.59 -26.16 -27.24
N ASN A 86 -8.53 -24.90 -26.83
CA ASN A 86 -8.83 -23.77 -27.71
C ASN A 86 -8.17 -22.46 -27.23
N MET A 87 -8.18 -21.46 -28.12
CA MET A 87 -7.82 -20.09 -27.81
C MET A 87 -8.80 -19.12 -28.44
N GLU A 88 -9.30 -18.18 -27.65
CA GLU A 88 -10.21 -17.11 -28.09
C GLU A 88 -9.54 -15.74 -27.94
N GLU A 89 -9.69 -14.87 -28.94
CA GLU A 89 -9.18 -13.50 -28.91
C GLU A 89 -10.33 -12.49 -28.84
N LYS A 90 -10.30 -11.59 -27.85
CA LYS A 90 -11.25 -10.49 -27.71
C LYS A 90 -10.52 -9.16 -27.71
N GLU A 91 -11.02 -8.20 -28.47
CA GLU A 91 -10.49 -6.84 -28.50
C GLU A 91 -11.46 -5.87 -27.83
N VAL A 92 -10.95 -5.02 -26.95
CA VAL A 92 -11.71 -4.01 -26.21
C VAL A 92 -11.01 -2.67 -26.38
N SER A 93 -11.76 -1.64 -26.81
CA SER A 93 -11.24 -0.27 -26.86
C SER A 93 -11.07 0.30 -25.45
N LEU A 94 -10.19 1.28 -25.29
CA LEU A 94 -9.98 1.95 -24.01
C LEU A 94 -11.28 2.54 -23.42
N ASP A 95 -12.16 3.10 -24.26
CA ASP A 95 -13.40 3.72 -23.79
C ASP A 95 -14.37 2.69 -23.21
N LYS A 96 -14.55 1.56 -23.90
CA LYS A 96 -15.35 0.43 -23.37
C LYS A 96 -14.74 -0.15 -22.09
N TYR A 97 -13.42 -0.13 -21.97
CA TYR A 97 -12.75 -0.57 -20.76
C TYR A 97 -12.95 0.41 -19.58
N ARG A 98 -12.90 1.72 -19.85
CA ARG A 98 -13.21 2.76 -18.85
C ARG A 98 -14.66 2.65 -18.36
N GLU A 99 -15.59 2.41 -19.27
CA GLU A 99 -16.98 2.13 -18.92
C GLU A 99 -17.10 0.88 -18.03
N LYS A 100 -16.47 -0.23 -18.43
CA LYS A 100 -16.44 -1.47 -17.62
C LYS A 100 -15.86 -1.24 -16.22
N THR A 101 -14.81 -0.43 -16.11
CA THR A 101 -14.15 -0.08 -14.84
C THR A 101 -14.82 1.09 -14.12
N LYS A 102 -15.98 1.56 -14.58
CA LYS A 102 -16.73 2.70 -14.02
C LYS A 102 -15.87 3.95 -13.80
N GLY A 103 -14.97 4.23 -14.75
CA GLY A 103 -14.09 5.39 -14.70
C GLY A 103 -12.92 5.29 -13.71
N ARG A 104 -12.67 4.13 -13.09
CA ARG A 104 -11.52 3.94 -12.19
C ARG A 104 -10.18 4.12 -12.92
N TYR A 105 -10.10 3.72 -14.18
CA TYR A 105 -8.88 3.86 -14.98
C TYR A 105 -8.63 5.33 -15.39
N LYS A 106 -7.67 5.97 -14.71
CA LYS A 106 -7.19 7.35 -14.93
C LYS A 106 -5.96 7.44 -15.83
N GLY A 107 -5.44 6.32 -16.32
CA GLY A 107 -4.19 6.23 -17.08
C GLY A 107 -3.20 5.22 -16.47
N GLU A 108 -2.11 4.88 -17.16
CA GLU A 108 -1.15 3.88 -16.66
C GLU A 108 -0.47 4.30 -15.37
N THR A 109 -0.14 5.59 -15.27
CA THR A 109 0.50 6.18 -14.11
C THR A 109 -0.11 7.54 -13.84
N TYR A 110 -0.40 7.83 -12.58
CA TYR A 110 -0.66 9.19 -12.12
C TYR A 110 -0.03 9.41 -10.75
N HIS A 111 0.18 10.67 -10.40
CA HIS A 111 0.78 11.07 -9.13
C HIS A 111 -0.21 11.90 -8.34
N VAL A 112 -0.22 11.69 -7.03
CA VAL A 112 -0.92 12.55 -6.07
C VAL A 112 0.11 13.01 -5.06
N ASP A 113 0.28 14.32 -4.98
CA ASP A 113 1.09 14.95 -3.96
C ASP A 113 0.21 15.22 -2.75
N GLY A 114 0.76 14.99 -1.56
CA GLY A 114 0.06 15.17 -0.30
C GLY A 114 1.03 15.27 0.86
N ASN A 115 0.49 15.26 2.06
CA ASN A 115 1.27 15.46 3.28
C ASN A 115 0.91 14.42 4.32
N VAL A 116 1.89 14.06 5.14
CA VAL A 116 1.68 13.13 6.25
C VAL A 116 2.32 13.65 7.53
N VAL A 117 1.59 13.51 8.64
CA VAL A 117 2.14 13.70 9.98
C VAL A 117 3.04 12.52 10.31
N ALA A 118 4.27 12.80 10.69
CA ALA A 118 5.24 11.81 11.11
C ALA A 118 5.71 12.08 12.55
N GLY A 119 5.47 11.12 13.43
CA GLY A 119 5.94 11.20 14.81
C GLY A 119 5.14 10.28 15.71
N PHE A 120 5.72 9.99 16.87
CA PHE A 120 4.98 9.37 17.95
C PHE A 120 4.30 10.46 18.78
N PRO A 121 3.14 10.21 19.38
CA PRO A 121 2.52 11.22 20.21
C PRO A 121 3.37 11.57 21.44
N GLY A 122 3.22 12.82 21.90
CA GLY A 122 4.13 13.42 22.87
C GLY A 122 5.46 13.89 22.25
N THR A 123 5.72 13.63 20.97
CA THR A 123 6.93 14.14 20.28
C THR A 123 6.64 15.39 19.46
N ALA A 124 7.69 16.18 19.22
CA ALA A 124 7.62 17.33 18.34
C ALA A 124 7.14 16.94 16.95
N LEU A 125 6.15 17.67 16.46
CA LEU A 125 5.52 17.50 15.17
C LEU A 125 6.54 17.56 14.04
N LYS A 126 6.45 16.59 13.13
CA LYS A 126 7.21 16.57 11.88
C LYS A 126 6.22 16.31 10.75
N LEU A 127 6.13 17.25 9.83
CA LEU A 127 5.35 17.08 8.61
C LEU A 127 6.27 16.57 7.50
N LYS A 128 5.75 15.70 6.65
CA LYS A 128 6.46 15.20 5.48
C LYS A 128 5.61 15.42 4.25
N LYS A 129 6.19 16.08 3.23
CA LYS A 129 5.61 16.11 1.88
C LYS A 129 5.85 14.74 1.26
N LYS A 130 4.82 14.16 0.68
CA LYS A 130 4.89 12.86 0.00
C LYS A 130 4.35 12.97 -1.42
N ARG A 131 4.89 12.14 -2.30
CA ARG A 131 4.32 11.87 -3.61
C ARG A 131 3.92 10.41 -3.67
N THR A 132 2.65 10.17 -3.93
CA THR A 132 2.13 8.81 -4.14
C THR A 132 1.98 8.58 -5.64
N THR A 133 2.78 7.65 -6.15
CA THR A 133 2.72 7.20 -7.53
C THR A 133 1.77 6.02 -7.61
N TYR A 134 0.69 6.19 -8.36
CA TYR A 134 -0.27 5.14 -8.66
C TYR A 134 0.04 4.57 -10.04
N LYS A 135 0.32 3.27 -10.10
CA LYS A 135 0.55 2.52 -11.34
C LYS A 135 -0.55 1.48 -11.52
N TRP A 136 -1.24 1.55 -12.65
CA TRP A 136 -2.31 0.59 -12.96
C TRP A 136 -1.70 -0.80 -13.12
N SER A 137 -2.23 -1.75 -12.36
CA SER A 137 -1.95 -3.16 -12.56
C SER A 137 -3.06 -3.76 -13.40
N TRP A 138 -2.71 -4.25 -14.58
CA TRP A 138 -3.66 -4.95 -15.43
C TRP A 138 -4.11 -6.26 -14.78
N TYR A 139 -3.19 -6.96 -14.10
CA TYR A 139 -3.48 -8.14 -13.29
C TYR A 139 -4.57 -7.90 -12.24
N TYR A 140 -4.38 -6.92 -11.35
CA TYR A 140 -5.35 -6.63 -10.29
C TYR A 140 -6.56 -5.83 -10.76
N GLN A 141 -6.52 -5.28 -11.98
CA GLN A 141 -7.50 -4.31 -12.48
C GLN A 141 -7.71 -3.15 -11.50
N ASP A 142 -6.62 -2.73 -10.85
CA ASP A 142 -6.59 -1.66 -9.86
C ASP A 142 -5.21 -0.99 -9.83
N TYR A 143 -5.09 0.15 -9.15
CA TYR A 143 -3.81 0.83 -8.96
C TYR A 143 -3.02 0.22 -7.81
N THR A 144 -1.76 -0.10 -8.09
CA THR A 144 -0.73 -0.25 -7.06
C THR A 144 -0.14 1.11 -6.74
N SER A 145 0.08 1.40 -5.45
CA SER A 145 0.63 2.68 -5.00
C SER A 145 2.02 2.51 -4.39
N SER A 146 2.93 3.42 -4.72
CA SER A 146 4.20 3.59 -4.02
C SER A 146 4.33 5.04 -3.57
N THR A 147 4.75 5.25 -2.32
CA THR A 147 4.86 6.59 -1.74
C THR A 147 6.33 6.92 -1.46
N GLU A 148 6.79 8.04 -2.01
CA GLU A 148 8.09 8.63 -1.71
C GLU A 148 7.92 9.88 -0.84
N ILE A 149 8.87 10.09 0.09
CA ILE A 149 8.91 11.30 0.91
C ILE A 149 9.83 12.31 0.23
N LEU A 150 9.29 13.47 -0.11
CA LEU A 150 10.01 14.53 -0.82
C LEU A 150 10.72 15.47 0.15
N GLU A 151 9.97 15.99 1.13
CA GLU A 151 10.45 17.04 2.03
C GLU A 151 9.98 16.79 3.46
N LYS A 152 10.67 17.36 4.44
CA LYS A 152 10.31 17.27 5.86
C LYS A 152 10.44 18.62 6.55
N VAL A 153 9.34 19.08 7.15
CA VAL A 153 9.26 20.34 7.89
C VAL A 153 8.92 20.07 9.35
N LYS A 154 9.42 20.93 10.25
CA LYS A 154 9.07 20.93 11.68
C LYS A 154 8.46 22.29 12.00
N PRO A 155 7.14 22.44 11.87
CA PRO A 155 6.50 23.73 12.12
C PRO A 155 6.62 24.13 13.60
N ARG A 156 6.54 25.44 13.84
CA ARG A 156 6.60 26.08 15.15
C ARG A 156 5.50 27.13 15.23
N THR A 157 5.09 27.49 16.44
CA THR A 157 4.18 28.62 16.66
C THR A 157 4.88 29.94 16.31
N GLU A 158 4.12 31.05 16.22
CA GLU A 158 4.68 32.40 16.03
C GLU A 158 5.69 32.76 17.14
N ASP A 159 5.43 32.30 18.36
CA ASP A 159 6.31 32.48 19.52
C ASP A 159 7.54 31.55 19.53
N GLY A 160 7.66 30.65 18.54
CA GLY A 160 8.78 29.72 18.36
C GLY A 160 8.66 28.40 19.12
N ASP A 161 7.56 28.18 19.83
CA ASP A 161 7.26 26.93 20.52
C ASP A 161 6.99 25.78 19.55
N LYS A 162 7.15 24.55 20.05
CA LYS A 162 7.00 23.35 19.24
C LYS A 162 5.58 22.83 19.37
N TYR A 163 4.96 22.57 18.22
CA TYR A 163 3.78 21.72 18.16
C TYR A 163 4.13 20.29 18.55
N ILE A 164 3.27 19.67 19.35
CA ILE A 164 3.37 18.28 19.80
C ILE A 164 2.21 17.48 19.22
N VAL A 165 2.53 16.32 18.66
CA VAL A 165 1.50 15.37 18.18
C VAL A 165 0.75 14.81 19.40
N LYS A 166 -0.57 14.96 19.46
CA LYS A 166 -1.42 14.32 20.48
C LYS A 166 -2.07 13.05 19.92
N PHE A 167 -2.51 12.14 20.82
CA PHE A 167 -3.40 11.01 20.51
C PHE A 167 -4.84 11.43 20.84
N CYS A 168 -5.81 11.06 19.99
CA CYS A 168 -7.10 10.60 20.48
C CYS A 168 -6.94 9.10 20.78
N GLN A 169 -7.22 8.67 22.01
CA GLN A 169 -7.15 7.25 22.36
C GLN A 169 -8.19 6.43 21.58
N ASN A 170 -7.75 5.25 21.13
CA ASN A 170 -8.50 4.06 20.72
C ASN A 170 -9.80 4.27 19.91
N PRO A 171 -9.83 4.03 18.58
CA PRO A 171 -11.09 3.68 17.94
C PRO A 171 -11.63 2.38 18.58
N PRO A 172 -12.97 2.20 18.66
CA PRO A 172 -13.56 0.91 19.04
C PRO A 172 -12.90 -0.24 18.28
N GLN A 173 -12.65 -1.37 18.95
CA GLN A 173 -11.96 -2.55 18.38
C GLN A 173 -12.59 -3.09 17.08
N ASP A 174 -13.80 -2.63 16.76
CA ASP A 174 -14.61 -3.05 15.62
C ASP A 174 -14.36 -2.20 14.37
N ILE A 175 -13.54 -1.14 14.48
CA ILE A 175 -13.18 -0.25 13.39
C ILE A 175 -11.69 -0.39 13.12
N ALA A 176 -11.33 -1.11 12.06
CA ALA A 176 -9.97 -1.20 11.54
C ALA A 176 -9.53 0.14 10.91
N LEU A 177 -9.40 1.19 11.72
CA LEU A 177 -8.68 2.40 11.36
C LEU A 177 -7.21 2.21 11.79
N PRO A 178 -6.24 2.35 10.88
CA PRO A 178 -4.83 2.27 11.26
C PRO A 178 -4.54 3.30 12.35
N SER A 179 -3.89 2.83 13.41
CA SER A 179 -3.71 3.49 14.71
C SER A 179 -2.91 4.80 14.67
N VAL A 180 -3.41 5.89 14.04
CA VAL A 180 -2.98 7.29 14.26
C VAL A 180 -4.08 8.26 13.80
N ALA A 181 -5.29 8.20 14.37
CA ALA A 181 -6.37 9.13 14.02
C ALA A 181 -6.24 10.48 14.72
N THR A 182 -5.12 11.20 14.51
CA THR A 182 -5.02 12.63 14.84
C THR A 182 -4.69 13.52 13.65
N ALA A 183 -4.58 12.93 12.46
CA ALA A 183 -4.42 13.65 11.20
C ALA A 183 -5.38 13.11 10.13
N PHE A 184 -6.03 14.02 9.42
CA PHE A 184 -6.86 13.75 8.24
C PHE A 184 -6.20 14.40 7.03
N GLU A 185 -5.92 13.59 6.01
CA GLU A 185 -5.43 14.05 4.72
C GLU A 185 -6.57 13.99 3.70
N ASP A 186 -6.88 15.13 3.09
CA ASP A 186 -7.79 15.20 1.96
C ASP A 186 -7.02 14.83 0.68
N ASN A 187 -7.24 13.62 0.21
CA ASN A 187 -6.57 13.07 -0.97
C ASN A 187 -6.97 13.78 -2.30
N VAL A 188 -7.90 14.72 -2.28
CA VAL A 188 -8.33 15.48 -3.47
C VAL A 188 -7.50 16.75 -3.66
N ASN A 189 -7.28 17.52 -2.58
CA ASN A 189 -6.56 18.80 -2.62
C ASN A 189 -5.17 18.72 -1.95
N GLY A 190 -4.86 17.65 -1.22
CA GLY A 190 -3.62 17.46 -0.47
C GLY A 190 -3.57 18.21 0.86
N ASP A 191 -4.70 18.74 1.33
CA ASP A 191 -4.79 19.44 2.60
C ASP A 191 -4.66 18.44 3.76
N LEU A 192 -3.94 18.84 4.80
CA LEU A 192 -3.70 18.06 6.00
C LEU A 192 -4.24 18.81 7.20
N TYR A 193 -5.11 18.15 7.95
CA TYR A 193 -5.70 18.64 9.19
C TYR A 193 -5.20 17.77 10.32
N PHE A 194 -4.76 18.35 11.43
CA PHE A 194 -4.41 17.54 12.60
C PHE A 194 -4.57 18.31 13.91
N LEU A 195 -4.76 17.56 14.99
CA LEU A 195 -4.79 18.11 16.35
C LEU A 195 -3.39 18.15 16.96
N ALA A 196 -2.98 19.33 17.39
CA ALA A 196 -1.69 19.59 18.02
C ALA A 196 -1.89 20.13 19.44
N GLY A 197 -1.02 19.75 20.36
CA GLY A 197 -0.80 20.53 21.58
C GLY A 197 0.36 21.51 21.38
N ILE A 198 0.35 22.62 22.10
CA ILE A 198 1.51 23.52 22.20
C ILE A 198 2.29 23.14 23.47
N ARG A 199 3.62 23.03 23.34
CA ARG A 199 4.51 22.86 24.50
C ARG A 199 5.29 24.13 24.75
N ASN A 200 4.93 24.83 25.82
CA ASN A 200 5.64 26.01 26.29
C ASN A 200 6.99 25.56 26.88
N GLY A 201 8.07 26.28 26.54
CA GLY A 201 9.47 25.88 26.80
C GLY A 201 9.94 25.63 28.26
N LYS A 202 9.07 25.42 29.25
CA LYS A 202 9.46 25.13 30.63
C LYS A 202 9.47 23.63 30.94
N ILE A 203 10.68 23.08 30.93
CA ILE A 203 11.15 21.91 31.71
C ILE A 203 10.69 20.52 31.23
N MET A 204 11.68 19.68 30.92
CA MET A 204 11.52 18.21 30.91
C MET A 204 11.67 17.72 32.36
N SER A 205 10.58 17.55 33.10
CA SER A 205 10.63 16.69 34.28
C SER A 205 10.64 15.23 33.81
N LYS A 206 11.32 14.35 34.56
CA LYS A 206 11.30 12.90 34.32
C LYS A 206 9.91 12.28 34.51
N ASP A 207 8.99 13.06 35.07
CA ASP A 207 7.61 12.72 35.37
C ASP A 207 6.66 13.48 34.43
N PHE A 208 6.89 13.39 33.11
CA PHE A 208 6.01 13.98 32.11
C PHE A 208 4.69 13.20 32.09
N ASP A 209 3.68 13.68 32.83
CA ASP A 209 2.33 13.20 32.67
C ASP A 209 1.75 13.77 31.37
N VAL A 210 1.48 12.89 30.41
CA VAL A 210 0.87 13.23 29.12
C VAL A 210 -0.51 13.90 29.32
N ASN A 211 -1.08 13.77 30.53
CA ASN A 211 -2.39 14.26 30.92
C ASN A 211 -2.45 15.65 31.60
N GLU A 212 -1.34 16.24 32.05
CA GLU A 212 -1.41 17.43 32.91
C GLU A 212 -1.25 18.78 32.19
N GLU A 213 -0.72 18.85 30.95
CA GLU A 213 -0.56 20.12 30.20
C GLU A 213 -1.67 20.34 29.13
N HIS A 214 -2.90 19.87 29.37
CA HIS A 214 -3.99 19.90 28.39
C HIS A 214 -4.88 21.15 28.45
N THR A 215 -4.34 22.34 28.25
CA THR A 215 -5.19 23.56 28.08
C THR A 215 -5.14 24.19 26.69
N ASP A 216 -4.09 23.95 25.90
CA ASP A 216 -3.92 24.62 24.60
C ASP A 216 -3.85 23.59 23.45
N LEU A 217 -5.04 23.15 22.98
CA LEU A 217 -5.17 22.34 21.77
C LEU A 217 -5.45 23.21 20.56
N HIS A 218 -4.84 22.86 19.44
CA HIS A 218 -4.99 23.57 18.18
C HIS A 218 -5.37 22.58 17.07
N LEU A 219 -6.41 22.89 16.31
CA LEU A 219 -6.68 22.25 15.02
C LEU A 219 -5.91 23.00 13.95
N ILE A 220 -4.88 22.37 13.43
CA ILE A 220 -3.98 23.00 12.46
C ILE A 220 -4.26 22.45 11.07
N LYS A 221 -4.30 23.34 10.08
CA LYS A 221 -4.46 23.04 8.67
C LYS A 221 -3.18 23.42 7.90
N PHE A 222 -2.68 22.47 7.13
CA PHE A 222 -1.62 22.67 6.16
C PHE A 222 -2.13 22.44 4.74
N ASN A 223 -1.70 23.25 3.78
CA ASN A 223 -1.93 23.00 2.36
C ASN A 223 -0.95 21.93 1.84
N LYS A 224 -1.13 21.46 0.60
CA LYS A 224 -0.23 20.50 -0.08
C LYS A 224 1.24 20.93 -0.17
N ASP A 225 1.54 22.22 0.01
CA ASP A 225 2.86 22.81 -0.10
C ASP A 225 3.57 22.97 1.27
N LEU A 226 2.95 22.43 2.33
CA LEU A 226 3.41 22.51 3.72
C LEU A 226 3.37 23.93 4.32
N ASP A 227 2.55 24.81 3.75
CA ASP A 227 2.24 26.07 4.39
C ASP A 227 1.11 25.88 5.41
N MET A 228 1.28 26.45 6.60
CA MET A 228 0.21 26.54 7.58
C MET A 228 -0.81 27.57 7.09
N VAL A 229 -2.03 27.10 6.81
CA VAL A 229 -3.11 27.93 6.24
C VAL A 229 -4.27 28.13 7.21
N GLY A 230 -4.24 27.43 8.35
CA GLY A 230 -5.22 27.63 9.41
C GLY A 230 -4.68 27.12 10.73
N ASP A 231 -4.93 27.88 11.78
CA ASP A 231 -4.66 27.50 13.15
C ASP A 231 -5.87 27.90 14.01
N LEU A 232 -6.57 26.91 14.57
CA LEU A 232 -7.77 27.11 15.37
C LEU A 232 -7.52 26.63 16.80
N PRO A 233 -7.33 27.53 17.77
CA PRO A 233 -7.27 27.15 19.18
C PRO A 233 -8.62 26.61 19.65
N ILE A 234 -8.59 25.48 20.34
CA ILE A 234 -9.72 24.77 20.93
C ILE A 234 -9.74 25.07 22.41
N LYS A 235 -10.79 25.77 22.86
CA LYS A 235 -11.04 26.06 24.27
C LYS A 235 -12.00 25.01 24.84
N PHE A 236 -11.71 24.53 26.05
CA PHE A 236 -12.58 23.66 26.84
C PHE A 236 -13.27 24.44 27.95
#